data_AF-A0A1Y5KMC0-F1
#
_entry.id   AF-A0A1Y5KMC0-F1
#
_cell.length_a   1.000
_cell.length_b   1.000
_cell.length_c   1.000
_cell.angle_alpha   90.00
_cell.angle_beta   90.00
_cell.angle_gamma   90.00
#
_symmetry.space_group_name_H-M   'P 1'
#
loop_
_entity.id
_entity.type
_entity.pdbx_description
1 polymer ?
#
loop_
_entity_poly.entity_id
_entity_poly.type
_entity_poly.pdbx_seq_one_letter_code
_entity_poly.pdbx_strand_id
1 'polypeptide(L)'
;MELKQVIKVLAIVAILGGIARIGMAPSSYIWGLDSMPELVFGFIACIFMGIGIIGVYLHSLPRTGIVALLSVLLIAIGSMLTVALVWSNMLGIQTEDDPIIAPVLSANSIMTLLGQIVLGVILIRARIYPLWVMVLFMIYPAIYFIPAISNMGSVAWGLCYIVFGWYMLNDRRARA
;
A
#
# COMPACT_ATOMS: atom_id res chain seq x y z
N MET A 1 12.01 -22.13 7.45
CA MET A 1 12.14 -20.70 7.77
C MET A 1 11.16 -20.39 8.89
N GLU A 2 11.61 -19.79 9.98
CA GLU A 2 10.70 -19.47 11.09
C GLU A 2 9.76 -18.32 10.73
N LEU A 3 8.53 -18.32 11.27
CA LEU A 3 7.55 -17.26 11.03
C LEU A 3 8.12 -15.85 11.32
N LYS A 4 8.98 -15.73 12.32
CA LYS A 4 9.69 -14.49 12.67
C LYS A 4 10.59 -13.99 11.53
N GLN A 5 11.30 -14.89 10.86
CA GLN A 5 12.15 -14.54 9.72
C GLN A 5 11.30 -14.09 8.55
N VAL A 6 10.17 -14.76 8.30
CA VAL A 6 9.19 -14.35 7.26
C VAL A 6 8.71 -12.92 7.52
N ILE A 7 8.29 -12.61 8.75
CA ILE A 7 7.82 -11.27 9.13
C ILE A 7 8.90 -10.21 8.90
N LYS A 8 10.17 -10.49 9.26
CA LYS A 8 11.28 -9.56 9.03
C LYS A 8 11.54 -9.30 7.55
N VAL A 9 11.50 -10.34 6.71
CA VAL A 9 11.64 -10.18 5.26
C VAL A 9 10.49 -9.33 4.71
N LEU A 10 9.25 -9.65 5.09
CA LEU A 10 8.08 -8.89 4.65
C LEU A 10 8.10 -7.43 5.17
N ALA A 11 8.68 -7.18 6.34
CA ALA A 11 8.90 -5.83 6.85
C ALA A 11 9.85 -5.03 5.97
N ILE A 12 10.96 -5.64 5.55
CA ILE A 12 11.92 -5.02 4.63
C ILE A 12 11.24 -4.74 3.29
N VAL A 13 10.48 -5.70 2.76
CA VAL A 13 9.72 -5.52 1.51
C VAL A 13 8.71 -4.37 1.65
N ALA A 14 7.98 -4.26 2.76
CA ALA A 14 7.07 -3.15 3.02
C ALA A 14 7.80 -1.78 3.04
N ILE A 15 8.97 -1.71 3.70
CA ILE A 15 9.78 -0.48 3.74
C ILE A 15 10.25 -0.10 2.32
N LEU A 16 10.80 -1.06 1.57
CA LEU A 16 11.25 -0.81 0.19
C LEU A 16 10.10 -0.37 -0.71
N GLY A 17 8.92 -0.99 -0.57
CA GLY A 17 7.72 -0.56 -1.29
C GLY A 17 7.28 0.85 -0.92
N GLY A 18 7.35 1.20 0.37
CA GLY A 18 7.06 2.56 0.83
C GLY A 18 8.05 3.60 0.31
N ILE A 19 9.34 3.28 0.27
CA ILE A 19 10.38 4.15 -0.32
C ILE A 19 10.13 4.34 -1.82
N ALA A 20 9.87 3.25 -2.55
CA ALA A 20 9.54 3.31 -3.96
C ALA A 20 8.30 4.17 -4.21
N ARG A 21 7.28 4.06 -3.36
CA ARG A 21 6.07 4.88 -3.47
C ARG A 21 6.35 6.36 -3.26
N ILE A 22 7.16 6.72 -2.27
CA ILE A 22 7.59 8.11 -2.07
C ILE A 22 8.35 8.63 -3.29
N GLY A 23 9.12 7.77 -3.97
CA GLY A 23 9.85 8.09 -5.20
C GLY A 23 8.97 8.52 -6.38
N MET A 24 7.67 8.20 -6.39
CA MET A 24 6.75 8.68 -7.41
C MET A 24 6.62 10.21 -7.41
N ALA A 25 6.45 10.83 -6.24
CA ALA A 25 6.26 12.28 -6.12
C ALA A 25 7.41 13.12 -6.71
N PRO A 26 8.69 12.93 -6.33
CA PRO A 26 9.77 13.70 -6.94
C PRO A 26 9.92 13.39 -8.42
N SER A 27 9.62 12.16 -8.85
CA SER A 27 9.67 11.78 -10.27
C SER A 27 8.63 12.55 -11.09
N SER A 28 7.41 12.69 -10.57
CA SER A 28 6.35 13.47 -11.23
C SER A 28 6.64 14.98 -11.25
N TYR A 29 7.29 15.52 -10.21
CA TYR A 29 7.71 16.92 -10.21
C TYR A 29 8.85 17.23 -11.18
N ILE A 30 9.77 16.28 -11.42
CA ILE A 30 10.94 16.50 -12.29
C ILE A 30 10.62 16.19 -13.76
N TRP A 31 9.92 15.07 -14.03
CA TRP A 31 9.67 14.58 -15.39
C TRP A 31 8.22 14.74 -15.86
N GLY A 32 7.34 15.27 -15.03
CA GLY A 32 5.92 15.41 -15.32
C GLY A 32 5.08 14.21 -14.88
N LEU A 33 3.77 14.42 -14.82
CA LEU A 33 2.78 13.39 -14.49
C LEU A 33 2.78 12.27 -15.53
N ASP A 34 2.61 11.03 -15.06
CA ASP A 34 2.60 9.81 -15.88
C ASP A 34 3.89 9.59 -16.68
N SER A 35 5.00 10.18 -16.22
CA SER A 35 6.30 9.95 -16.80
C SER A 35 6.79 8.53 -16.54
N MET A 36 7.59 7.97 -17.45
CA MET A 36 8.12 6.61 -17.30
C MET A 36 8.84 6.38 -15.95
N PRO A 37 9.65 7.32 -15.41
CA PRO A 37 10.23 7.16 -14.08
C PRO A 37 9.20 7.07 -12.96
N GLU A 38 8.15 7.90 -12.99
CA GLU A 38 7.05 7.85 -12.02
C GLU A 38 6.33 6.50 -12.06
N LEU A 39 6.01 6.02 -13.26
CA LEU A 39 5.32 4.74 -13.45
C LEU A 39 6.17 3.56 -12.99
N VAL A 40 7.49 3.58 -13.23
CA VAL A 40 8.40 2.52 -12.74
C VAL A 40 8.44 2.50 -11.21
N PHE A 41 8.51 3.65 -10.55
CA PHE A 41 8.41 3.73 -9.09
C PHE A 41 7.06 3.22 -8.59
N GLY A 42 5.96 3.60 -9.25
CA GLY A 42 4.62 3.12 -8.92
C GLY A 42 4.45 1.62 -9.09
N PHE A 43 5.03 1.04 -10.14
CA PHE A 43 5.00 -0.39 -10.42
C PHE A 43 5.71 -1.18 -9.32
N ILE A 44 6.96 -0.81 -9.00
CA ILE A 44 7.76 -1.45 -7.95
C ILE A 44 7.06 -1.29 -6.59
N ALA A 45 6.54 -0.11 -6.30
CA ALA A 45 5.82 0.18 -5.07
C ALA A 45 4.60 -0.74 -4.90
N CYS A 46 3.75 -0.89 -5.92
CA CYS A 46 2.54 -1.73 -5.82
C CYS A 46 2.89 -3.20 -5.55
N ILE A 47 3.92 -3.76 -6.19
CA ILE A 47 4.35 -5.14 -5.95
C ILE A 47 4.80 -5.32 -4.50
N PHE A 48 5.72 -4.47 -4.04
CA PHE A 48 6.30 -4.59 -2.71
C PHE A 48 5.30 -4.25 -1.61
N MET A 49 4.43 -3.27 -1.80
CA MET A 49 3.37 -2.94 -0.83
C MET A 49 2.30 -4.04 -0.79
N GLY A 50 1.93 -4.63 -1.94
CA GLY A 50 0.98 -5.74 -2.02
C GLY A 50 1.49 -7.01 -1.32
N ILE A 51 2.81 -7.28 -1.38
CA ILE A 51 3.43 -8.38 -0.64
C ILE A 51 3.65 -8.00 0.84
N GLY A 52 4.13 -6.78 1.08
CA GLY A 52 4.49 -6.29 2.42
C GLY A 52 3.32 -6.18 3.39
N ILE A 53 2.11 -5.91 2.89
CA ILE A 53 0.90 -5.84 3.72
C ILE A 53 0.53 -7.19 4.36
N ILE A 54 0.95 -8.31 3.76
CA ILE A 54 0.82 -9.63 4.37
C ILE A 54 1.64 -9.71 5.66
N GLY A 55 2.81 -9.08 5.68
CA GLY A 55 3.63 -8.97 6.87
C GLY A 55 2.93 -8.21 8.00
N VAL A 56 2.21 -7.14 7.67
CA VAL A 56 1.42 -6.36 8.64
C VAL A 56 0.38 -7.24 9.33
N TYR A 57 -0.30 -8.10 8.57
CA TYR A 57 -1.23 -9.09 9.13
C TYR A 57 -0.55 -10.12 10.01
N LEU A 58 0.55 -10.73 9.55
CA LEU A 58 1.26 -11.74 10.32
C LEU A 58 1.80 -11.18 11.64
N HIS A 59 2.27 -9.94 11.62
CA HIS A 59 2.69 -9.22 12.82
C HIS A 59 1.52 -8.92 13.76
N SER A 60 0.34 -8.61 13.23
CA SER A 60 -0.84 -8.31 14.04
C SER A 60 -1.66 -9.53 14.46
N LEU A 61 -1.39 -10.70 13.88
CA LEU A 61 -2.14 -11.95 14.03
C LEU A 61 -2.56 -12.28 15.47
N PRO A 62 -1.71 -12.13 16.50
CA PRO A 62 -2.11 -12.47 17.89
C PRO A 62 -3.22 -11.59 18.46
N ARG A 63 -3.52 -10.45 17.83
CA ARG A 63 -4.49 -9.45 18.28
C ARG A 63 -5.53 -9.12 17.22
N THR A 64 -5.50 -9.80 16.08
CA THR A 64 -6.39 -9.53 14.96
C THR A 64 -7.01 -10.83 14.45
N GLY A 65 -8.30 -10.80 14.13
CA GLY A 65 -9.02 -11.95 13.61
C GLY A 65 -9.02 -12.04 12.08
N ILE A 66 -9.83 -12.97 11.56
CA ILE A 66 -9.99 -13.25 10.12
C ILE A 66 -10.40 -12.01 9.29
N VAL A 67 -11.08 -11.03 9.89
CA VAL A 67 -11.45 -9.80 9.21
C VAL A 67 -10.23 -8.99 8.77
N ALA A 68 -9.14 -9.02 9.55
CA ALA A 68 -7.88 -8.39 9.16
C ALA A 68 -7.25 -9.10 7.96
N LEU A 69 -7.32 -10.44 7.91
CA LEU A 69 -6.85 -11.22 6.77
C LEU A 69 -7.60 -10.84 5.50
N LEU A 70 -8.93 -10.82 5.55
CA LEU A 70 -9.75 -10.44 4.40
C LEU A 70 -9.40 -9.03 3.91
N SER A 71 -9.22 -8.09 4.85
CA SER A 71 -8.84 -6.73 4.53
C SER A 71 -7.47 -6.64 3.84
N VAL A 72 -6.49 -7.40 4.34
CA VAL A 72 -5.15 -7.49 3.74
C VAL A 72 -5.19 -8.13 2.36
N LEU A 73 -6.01 -9.16 2.15
CA LEU A 73 -6.19 -9.78 0.84
C LEU A 73 -6.82 -8.81 -0.17
N LEU A 74 -7.81 -8.02 0.24
CA LEU A 74 -8.39 -6.98 -0.62
C LEU A 74 -7.35 -5.94 -1.04
N ILE A 75 -6.53 -5.46 -0.09
CA ILE A 75 -5.46 -4.49 -0.38
C ILE A 75 -4.38 -5.11 -1.28
N ALA A 76 -4.01 -6.37 -1.04
CA ALA A 76 -3.00 -7.07 -1.83
C ALA A 76 -3.47 -7.29 -3.27
N ILE A 77 -4.70 -7.80 -3.45
CA ILE A 77 -5.32 -7.95 -4.78
C ILE A 77 -5.39 -6.60 -5.47
N GLY A 78 -5.81 -5.55 -4.76
CA GLY A 78 -5.92 -4.24 -5.39
C GLY A 78 -4.60 -3.60 -5.74
N SER A 79 -3.55 -3.89 -4.98
CA SER A 79 -2.19 -3.55 -5.36
C SER A 79 -1.78 -4.28 -6.64
N MET A 80 -2.09 -5.57 -6.80
CA MET A 80 -1.79 -6.33 -8.03
C MET A 80 -2.57 -5.81 -9.24
N LEU A 81 -3.83 -5.43 -9.08
CA LEU A 81 -4.60 -4.80 -10.16
C LEU A 81 -4.02 -3.42 -10.51
N THR A 82 -3.52 -2.67 -9.52
CA THR A 82 -2.80 -1.41 -9.77
C THR A 82 -1.49 -1.63 -10.52
N VAL A 83 -0.76 -2.72 -10.23
CA VAL A 83 0.44 -3.12 -11.02
C VAL A 83 0.06 -3.33 -12.49
N ALA A 84 -1.02 -4.07 -12.76
CA ALA A 84 -1.48 -4.32 -14.12
C ALA A 84 -1.86 -3.02 -14.85
N LEU A 85 -2.53 -2.08 -14.16
CA LEU A 85 -2.86 -0.76 -14.71
C LEU A 85 -1.60 0.04 -15.05
N VAL A 86 -0.67 0.16 -14.11
CA VAL A 86 0.57 0.92 -14.31
C VAL A 86 1.37 0.32 -15.46
N TRP A 87 1.41 -1.01 -15.56
CA TRP A 87 2.04 -1.70 -16.68
C TRP A 87 1.38 -1.40 -18.02
N SER A 88 0.05 -1.44 -18.10
CA SER A 88 -0.69 -1.06 -19.32
C SER A 88 -0.41 0.39 -19.73
N ASN A 89 -0.37 1.33 -18.77
CA ASN A 89 -0.03 2.72 -19.02
C ASN A 89 1.40 2.87 -19.56
N MET A 90 2.37 2.11 -19.04
CA MET A 90 3.74 2.09 -19.57
C MET A 90 3.81 1.60 -21.02
N LEU A 91 2.88 0.75 -21.46
CA LEU A 91 2.75 0.27 -22.84
C LEU A 91 1.96 1.24 -23.74
N GLY A 92 1.48 2.37 -23.20
CA GLY A 92 0.66 3.34 -23.92
C GLY A 92 -0.79 2.88 -24.15
N ILE A 93 -1.24 1.85 -23.45
CA ILE A 93 -2.61 1.33 -23.55
C ILE A 93 -3.45 2.03 -22.47
N GLN A 94 -4.28 2.99 -22.88
CA GLN A 94 -5.24 3.62 -21.98
C GLN A 94 -6.41 2.68 -21.74
N THR A 95 -6.46 2.11 -20.54
CA THR A 95 -7.48 1.13 -20.14
C THR A 95 -8.83 1.75 -19.76
N GLU A 96 -8.94 3.08 -19.80
CA GLU A 96 -10.13 3.82 -19.39
C GLU A 96 -11.28 3.75 -20.40
N ASP A 97 -10.98 3.46 -21.67
CA ASP A 97 -11.98 3.37 -22.75
C ASP A 97 -12.52 1.94 -22.97
N ASP A 98 -12.01 0.95 -22.24
CA ASP A 98 -12.45 -0.44 -22.38
C ASP A 98 -13.69 -0.70 -21.48
N PRO A 99 -14.82 -1.18 -22.06
CA PRO A 99 -16.08 -1.36 -21.34
C PRO A 99 -16.02 -2.43 -20.24
N ILE A 100 -14.98 -3.28 -20.23
CA ILE A 100 -14.77 -4.31 -19.21
C ILE A 100 -13.76 -3.85 -18.17
N ILE A 101 -12.70 -3.14 -18.58
CA ILE A 101 -11.59 -2.79 -17.68
C ILE A 101 -11.96 -1.63 -16.75
N ALA A 102 -12.69 -0.61 -17.24
CA ALA A 102 -13.06 0.55 -16.44
C ALA A 102 -13.95 0.22 -15.21
N PRO A 103 -14.98 -0.65 -15.30
CA PRO A 103 -15.73 -1.10 -14.12
C PRO A 103 -14.87 -1.90 -13.14
N VAL A 104 -13.93 -2.71 -13.63
CA VAL A 104 -13.03 -3.52 -12.78
C VAL A 104 -12.08 -2.61 -11.99
N LEU A 105 -11.55 -1.56 -12.61
CA LEU A 105 -10.72 -0.55 -11.95
C LEU A 105 -11.47 0.22 -10.86
N SER A 106 -12.71 0.60 -11.14
CA SER A 106 -13.58 1.28 -10.17
C SER A 106 -13.89 0.38 -8.98
N ALA A 107 -14.30 -0.87 -9.25
CA ALA A 107 -14.53 -1.87 -8.22
C ALA A 107 -13.27 -2.13 -7.39
N ASN A 108 -12.11 -2.23 -8.04
CA ASN A 108 -10.82 -2.42 -7.36
C ASN A 108 -10.53 -1.30 -6.36
N SER A 109 -10.70 -0.05 -6.78
CA SER A 109 -10.43 1.12 -5.94
C SER A 109 -11.34 1.14 -4.71
N ILE A 110 -12.62 0.84 -4.88
CA ILE A 110 -13.59 0.74 -3.79
C ILE A 110 -13.23 -0.40 -2.82
N MET A 111 -12.92 -1.59 -3.34
CA MET A 111 -12.57 -2.75 -2.51
C MET A 111 -11.26 -2.54 -1.74
N THR A 112 -10.27 -1.91 -2.37
CA THR A 112 -8.99 -1.54 -1.74
C THR A 112 -9.22 -0.54 -0.61
N LEU A 113 -10.02 0.51 -0.87
CA LEU A 113 -10.36 1.52 0.13
C LEU A 113 -11.12 0.91 1.31
N LEU A 114 -12.10 0.04 1.05
CA LEU A 114 -12.82 -0.68 2.10
C LEU A 114 -11.88 -1.55 2.93
N GLY A 115 -11.03 -2.36 2.28
CA GLY A 115 -10.04 -3.18 2.96
C GLY A 115 -9.10 -2.33 3.83
N GLN A 116 -8.65 -1.20 3.32
CA GLN A 116 -7.78 -0.27 4.02
C GLN A 116 -8.44 0.37 5.24
N ILE A 117 -9.68 0.86 5.12
CA ILE A 117 -10.43 1.45 6.23
C ILE A 117 -10.67 0.39 7.31
N VAL A 118 -11.14 -0.80 6.93
CA VAL A 118 -11.41 -1.90 7.86
C VAL A 118 -10.13 -2.34 8.56
N LEU A 119 -9.03 -2.51 7.82
CA LEU A 119 -7.72 -2.83 8.40
C LEU A 119 -7.26 -1.74 9.38
N GLY A 120 -7.36 -0.47 8.99
CA GLY A 120 -7.01 0.67 9.84
C GLY A 120 -7.75 0.66 11.17
N VAL A 121 -9.08 0.47 11.13
CA VAL A 121 -9.91 0.38 12.35
C VAL A 121 -9.49 -0.79 13.23
N ILE A 122 -9.23 -1.96 12.65
CA ILE A 122 -8.78 -3.14 13.41
C ILE A 122 -7.43 -2.89 14.06
N LEU A 123 -6.48 -2.30 13.33
CA LEU A 123 -5.14 -2.02 13.84
C LEU A 123 -5.13 -0.94 14.93
N ILE A 124 -6.02 0.05 14.85
CA ILE A 124 -6.27 1.03 15.93
C ILE A 124 -6.77 0.32 17.18
N ARG A 125 -7.78 -0.55 17.05
CA ARG A 125 -8.33 -1.32 18.18
C ARG A 125 -7.29 -2.25 18.80
N ALA A 126 -6.44 -2.87 17.98
CA ALA A 126 -5.36 -3.74 18.43
C ALA A 126 -4.19 -2.99 19.09
N ARG A 127 -4.12 -1.66 18.95
CA ARG A 127 -3.07 -0.78 19.51
C ARG A 127 -1.66 -1.28 19.23
N ILE A 128 -1.42 -1.73 18.00
CA ILE A 128 -0.10 -2.26 17.57
C ILE A 128 0.77 -1.15 17.00
N TYR A 129 0.16 -0.27 16.21
CA TYR A 129 0.82 0.81 15.51
C TYR A 129 0.39 2.17 16.09
N PRO A 130 1.19 3.23 15.89
CA PRO A 130 0.86 4.56 16.38
C PRO A 130 -0.39 5.10 15.65
N LEU A 131 -1.26 5.78 16.42
CA LEU A 131 -2.56 6.25 15.93
C LEU A 131 -2.44 7.16 14.69
N TRP A 132 -1.44 8.03 14.67
CA TRP A 132 -1.25 8.97 13.55
C TRP A 132 -1.01 8.24 12.22
N VAL A 133 -0.30 7.10 12.23
CA VAL A 133 -0.08 6.30 11.01
C VAL A 133 -1.38 5.66 10.57
N MET A 134 -2.22 5.20 11.50
CA MET A 134 -3.48 4.54 11.14
C MET A 134 -4.47 5.54 10.56
N VAL A 135 -4.52 6.74 11.15
CA VAL A 135 -5.32 7.86 10.64
C VAL A 135 -4.83 8.27 9.26
N LEU A 136 -3.51 8.44 9.07
CA LEU A 136 -2.91 8.73 7.77
C LEU A 136 -3.22 7.62 6.75
N PHE A 137 -3.10 6.36 7.17
CA PHE A 137 -3.39 5.20 6.34
C PHE A 137 -4.85 5.16 5.88
N MET A 138 -5.82 5.64 6.66
CA MET A 138 -7.21 5.70 6.23
C MET A 138 -7.54 6.94 5.38
N ILE A 139 -6.84 8.05 5.61
CA ILE A 139 -7.17 9.35 5.01
C ILE A 139 -6.36 9.63 3.74
N TYR A 140 -5.20 9.02 3.53
CA TYR A 140 -4.37 9.32 2.36
C TYR A 140 -5.11 9.24 1.00
N PRO A 141 -6.11 8.36 0.77
CA PRO A 141 -6.85 8.35 -0.49
C PRO A 141 -7.58 9.68 -0.75
N ALA A 142 -8.05 10.35 0.31
CA ALA A 142 -8.67 11.67 0.21
C ALA A 142 -7.70 12.74 -0.31
N ILE A 143 -6.39 12.57 -0.07
CA ILE A 143 -5.34 13.50 -0.54
C ILE A 143 -5.29 13.51 -2.07
N TYR A 144 -5.51 12.37 -2.73
CA TYR A 144 -5.52 12.28 -4.19
C TYR A 144 -6.66 13.08 -4.84
N PHE A 145 -7.75 13.36 -4.11
CA PHE A 145 -8.85 14.19 -4.62
C PHE A 145 -8.59 15.70 -4.52
N ILE A 146 -7.47 16.11 -3.91
CA ILE A 146 -7.12 17.53 -3.79
C ILE A 146 -6.05 17.85 -4.84
N PRO A 147 -6.38 18.56 -5.94
CA PRO A 147 -5.47 18.76 -7.06
C PRO A 147 -4.12 19.41 -6.67
N ALA A 148 -4.11 20.27 -5.66
CA ALA A 148 -2.91 20.97 -5.22
C ALA A 148 -1.88 20.06 -4.52
N ILE A 149 -2.31 18.93 -3.97
CA ILE A 149 -1.46 18.03 -3.16
C ILE A 149 -1.59 16.56 -3.56
N SER A 150 -2.21 16.25 -4.70
CA SER A 150 -2.45 14.88 -5.16
C SER A 150 -1.17 14.04 -5.19
N ASN A 151 -0.06 14.61 -5.65
CA ASN A 151 1.25 13.96 -5.68
C ASN A 151 1.75 13.57 -4.27
N MET A 152 1.38 14.33 -3.23
CA MET A 152 1.73 14.02 -1.84
C MET A 152 0.96 12.82 -1.28
N GLY A 153 -0.12 12.39 -1.94
CA GLY A 153 -0.83 11.15 -1.61
C GLY A 153 0.09 9.93 -1.67
N SER A 154 1.00 9.90 -2.65
CA SER A 154 2.01 8.84 -2.78
C SER A 154 2.99 8.85 -1.61
N VAL A 155 3.39 10.04 -1.15
CA VAL A 155 4.29 10.21 0.00
C VAL A 155 3.62 9.72 1.28
N ALA A 156 2.39 10.15 1.53
CA ALA A 156 1.61 9.74 2.70
C ALA A 156 1.40 8.22 2.75
N TRP A 157 1.08 7.61 1.60
CA TRP A 157 0.88 6.17 1.51
C TRP A 157 2.18 5.40 1.74
N GLY A 158 3.27 5.83 1.11
CA GLY A 158 4.58 5.22 1.27
C GLY A 158 5.10 5.33 2.71
N LEU A 159 4.90 6.48 3.35
CA LEU A 159 5.26 6.68 4.75
C LEU A 159 4.57 5.69 5.68
N CYS A 160 3.28 5.39 5.45
CA CYS A 160 2.56 4.39 6.25
C CYS A 160 3.25 3.02 6.22
N TYR A 161 3.66 2.57 5.03
CA TYR A 161 4.34 1.28 4.84
C TYR A 161 5.75 1.24 5.45
N ILE A 162 6.48 2.35 5.39
CA ILE A 162 7.77 2.47 6.08
C ILE A 162 7.56 2.31 7.59
N VAL A 163 6.59 3.01 8.18
CA VAL A 163 6.36 2.90 9.62
C VAL A 163 5.85 1.52 10.01
N PHE A 164 4.97 0.92 9.21
CA PHE A 164 4.54 -0.48 9.42
C PHE A 164 5.74 -1.43 9.49
N GLY A 165 6.58 -1.44 8.45
CA GLY A 165 7.75 -2.32 8.43
C GLY A 165 8.75 -2.00 9.54
N TRP A 166 8.95 -0.73 9.88
CA TRP A 166 9.82 -0.33 10.99
C TRP A 166 9.34 -0.89 12.34
N TYR A 167 8.05 -0.83 12.62
CA TYR A 167 7.46 -1.42 13.83
C TYR A 167 7.61 -2.94 13.84
N MET A 168 7.41 -3.60 12.70
CA MET A 168 7.59 -5.05 12.59
C MET A 168 9.03 -5.50 12.86
N LEU A 169 10.04 -4.72 12.45
CA LEU A 169 11.46 -5.01 12.70
C LEU A 169 11.87 -4.76 14.16
N ASN A 170 11.23 -3.79 14.81
CA ASN A 170 11.56 -3.35 16.16
C ASN A 170 10.71 -3.98 17.26
N ASP A 171 9.63 -4.69 16.92
CA ASP A 171 8.85 -5.40 17.92
C ASP A 171 9.70 -6.48 18.61
N ARG A 172 9.81 -6.36 19.93
CA ARG A 172 10.53 -7.32 20.79
C ARG A 172 9.83 -8.68 20.81
N ARG A 173 8.52 -8.74 20.52
CA ARG A 173 7.78 -10.01 20.43
C ARG A 173 8.17 -10.84 19.21
N ALA A 174 8.67 -10.21 18.15
CA ALA A 174 9.27 -10.91 17.02
C ALA A 174 10.71 -11.41 17.33
N ARG A 175 11.27 -11.07 18.50
CA ARG A 175 12.66 -11.41 18.92
C ARG A 175 12.73 -12.47 20.03
N ALA A 176 11.64 -12.74 20.76
CA ALA A 176 11.53 -13.79 21.77
C ALA A 176 10.76 -14.98 21.20
#